data_AF-A0A6N7W3L3-F1
#
_entry.id   AF-A0A6N7W3L3-F1
#
_cell.length_a   1.000
_cell.length_b   1.000
_cell.length_c   1.000
_cell.angle_alpha   90.00
_cell.angle_beta   90.00
_cell.angle_gamma   90.00
#
_symmetry.space_group_name_H-M   'P 1'
#
loop_
_entity.id
_entity.type
_entity.pdbx_description
1 polymer ?
#
loop_
_entity_poly.entity_id
_entity_poly.type
_entity_poly.pdbx_seq_one_letter_code
_entity_poly.pdbx_strand_id
1 'polypeptide(L)'
;MKTVRKDRHGGKYQNRIFLLLLLMAVVPLLIAGSISYKVYLDEVTRQTDLSMEAIEAQICNDVEVTLSSIRQFYREISTDDQMSWLKETGSIPYSDYSNLNEAQNLLKGPTYLDEYVGSYAFINIMQDWVLTNNGMYRLSEARNKEQVDALLEKAAQFPSTLFWMNNVGEKSAYVNGIYQSKTLDVSGF
;
A
#
# COMPACT_ATOMS: atom_id res chain seq x y z
N MET A 1 -94.27 23.18 8.60
CA MET A 1 -93.56 22.33 9.58
C MET A 1 -93.31 20.98 8.92
N LYS A 2 -92.10 20.69 8.42
CA LYS A 2 -91.71 19.36 7.90
C LYS A 2 -90.40 18.98 8.58
N THR A 3 -90.46 17.97 9.43
CA THR A 3 -89.34 17.43 10.21
C THR A 3 -88.46 16.55 9.33
N VAL A 4 -87.21 16.95 9.15
CA VAL A 4 -86.16 16.11 8.54
C VAL A 4 -85.67 15.12 9.60
N ARG A 5 -85.99 13.84 9.42
CA ARG A 5 -85.48 12.75 10.25
C ARG A 5 -84.11 12.34 9.68
N LYS A 6 -83.04 12.64 10.42
CA LYS A 6 -81.65 12.33 10.06
C LYS A 6 -81.34 10.87 10.37
N ASP A 7 -81.24 10.04 9.34
CA ASP A 7 -80.84 8.63 9.46
C ASP A 7 -79.39 8.52 9.92
N ARG A 8 -79.19 7.92 11.10
CA ARG A 8 -77.89 7.77 11.79
C ARG A 8 -77.33 6.34 11.71
N HIS A 9 -77.65 5.57 10.67
CA HIS A 9 -77.21 4.17 10.54
C HIS A 9 -76.36 3.84 9.29
N GLY A 10 -76.28 4.69 8.26
CA GLY A 10 -75.49 4.44 7.04
C GLY A 10 -73.96 4.59 7.19
N GLY A 11 -73.49 5.44 8.11
CA GLY A 11 -72.07 5.78 8.22
C GLY A 11 -71.16 4.65 8.74
N LYS A 12 -71.68 3.72 9.55
CA LYS A 12 -70.88 2.60 10.11
C LYS A 12 -70.55 1.53 9.06
N TYR A 13 -71.48 1.22 8.16
CA TYR A 13 -71.28 0.24 7.09
C TYR A 13 -70.48 0.84 5.94
N GLN A 14 -70.75 2.09 5.56
CA GLN A 14 -70.01 2.79 4.53
C GLN A 14 -68.52 2.97 4.90
N ASN A 15 -68.22 3.32 6.17
CA ASN A 15 -66.83 3.38 6.64
C ASN A 15 -66.15 2.01 6.66
N ARG A 16 -66.87 0.92 6.97
CA ARG A 16 -66.31 -0.45 6.93
C ARG A 16 -65.95 -0.88 5.51
N ILE A 17 -66.81 -0.61 4.52
CA ILE A 17 -66.55 -0.96 3.12
C ILE A 17 -65.38 -0.12 2.57
N PHE A 18 -65.32 1.18 2.91
CA PHE A 18 -64.20 2.05 2.55
C PHE A 18 -62.88 1.58 3.17
N LEU A 19 -62.88 1.19 4.45
CA LEU A 19 -61.70 0.61 5.12
C LEU A 19 -61.25 -0.69 4.47
N LEU A 20 -62.18 -1.57 4.09
CA LEU A 20 -61.87 -2.82 3.40
C LEU A 20 -61.24 -2.57 2.01
N LEU A 21 -61.78 -1.64 1.23
CA LEU A 21 -61.22 -1.24 -0.07
C LEU A 21 -59.83 -0.59 0.08
N LEU A 22 -59.66 0.27 1.09
CA LEU A 22 -58.37 0.90 1.41
C LEU A 22 -57.33 -0.14 1.84
N LEU A 23 -57.71 -1.08 2.72
CA LEU A 23 -56.84 -2.19 3.13
C LEU A 23 -56.43 -3.06 1.94
N MET A 24 -57.35 -3.33 1.02
CA MET A 24 -57.07 -4.13 -0.18
C MET A 24 -56.00 -3.49 -1.08
N ALA A 25 -55.89 -2.16 -1.10
CA ALA A 25 -54.86 -1.45 -1.86
C ALA A 25 -53.56 -1.23 -1.05
N VAL A 26 -53.67 -0.94 0.24
CA VAL A 26 -52.52 -0.60 1.10
C VAL A 26 -51.70 -1.84 1.48
N VAL A 27 -52.36 -2.98 1.73
CA VAL A 27 -51.66 -4.21 2.16
C VAL A 27 -50.68 -4.73 1.09
N PRO A 28 -51.06 -4.87 -0.20
CA PRO A 28 -50.11 -5.26 -1.23
C PRO A 28 -48.95 -4.26 -1.39
N LEU A 29 -49.22 -2.96 -1.23
CA LEU A 29 -48.19 -1.93 -1.32
C LEU A 29 -47.15 -2.05 -0.19
N LEU A 30 -47.62 -2.31 1.04
CA LEU A 30 -46.74 -2.51 2.20
C LEU A 30 -45.90 -3.78 2.08
N ILE A 31 -46.48 -4.86 1.56
CA ILE A 31 -45.77 -6.11 1.30
C ILE A 31 -44.70 -5.90 0.23
N ALA A 32 -45.06 -5.28 -0.90
CA ALA A 32 -44.12 -4.97 -1.98
C ALA A 32 -42.99 -4.05 -1.52
N GLY A 33 -43.31 -3.00 -0.75
CA GLY A 33 -42.32 -2.09 -0.17
C GLY A 33 -41.37 -2.80 0.81
N SER A 34 -41.88 -3.72 1.63
CA SER A 34 -41.06 -4.48 2.58
C SER A 34 -40.10 -5.44 1.87
N ILE A 35 -40.58 -6.16 0.84
CA ILE A 35 -39.74 -7.05 0.03
C ILE A 35 -38.70 -6.23 -0.73
N SER A 36 -39.11 -5.12 -1.35
CA SER A 36 -38.20 -4.23 -2.09
C SER A 36 -37.11 -3.65 -1.17
N TYR A 37 -37.45 -3.27 0.06
CA TYR A 37 -36.49 -2.79 1.04
C TYR A 37 -35.47 -3.86 1.44
N LYS A 38 -35.93 -5.10 1.67
CA LYS A 38 -35.04 -6.24 1.98
C LYS A 38 -34.08 -6.56 0.83
N VAL A 39 -34.60 -6.70 -0.39
CA VAL A 39 -33.79 -6.96 -1.59
C VAL A 39 -32.80 -5.83 -1.85
N TYR A 40 -33.20 -4.58 -1.65
CA TYR A 40 -32.31 -3.43 -1.80
C TYR A 40 -31.15 -3.47 -0.80
N LEU A 41 -31.41 -3.76 0.47
CA LEU A 41 -30.35 -3.86 1.47
C LEU A 41 -29.41 -5.04 1.21
N ASP A 42 -29.94 -6.20 0.84
CA ASP A 42 -29.13 -7.39 0.55
C ASP A 42 -28.24 -7.15 -0.69
N GLU A 43 -28.77 -6.53 -1.74
CA GLU A 43 -28.00 -6.23 -2.95
C GLU A 43 -26.94 -5.15 -2.71
N VAL A 44 -27.25 -4.11 -1.94
CA VAL A 44 -26.26 -3.07 -1.58
C VAL A 44 -25.13 -3.66 -0.72
N THR A 45 -25.46 -4.55 0.22
CA THR A 45 -24.45 -5.23 1.05
C THR A 45 -23.56 -6.11 0.18
N ARG A 46 -24.16 -6.95 -0.68
CA ARG A 46 -23.43 -7.80 -1.63
C ARG A 46 -22.55 -7.02 -2.60
N GLN A 47 -23.03 -5.89 -3.11
CA GLN A 47 -22.25 -5.02 -3.99
C GLN A 47 -21.07 -4.38 -3.25
N THR A 48 -21.28 -3.98 -1.99
CA THR A 48 -20.22 -3.43 -1.14
C THR A 48 -19.14 -4.48 -0.88
N ASP A 49 -19.52 -5.71 -0.54
CA ASP A 49 -18.59 -6.81 -0.28
C ASP A 49 -17.77 -7.17 -1.53
N LEU A 50 -18.43 -7.30 -2.70
CA LEU A 50 -17.75 -7.55 -3.97
C LEU A 50 -16.81 -6.41 -4.36
N SER A 51 -17.21 -5.16 -4.10
CA SER A 51 -16.35 -4.00 -4.36
C SER A 51 -15.14 -3.98 -3.41
N MET A 52 -15.31 -4.39 -2.16
CA MET A 52 -14.22 -4.48 -1.18
C MET A 52 -13.22 -5.56 -1.58
N GLU A 53 -13.70 -6.76 -1.93
CA GLU A 53 -12.86 -7.85 -2.41
C GLU A 53 -12.10 -7.46 -3.68
N ALA A 54 -12.76 -6.76 -4.61
CA ALA A 54 -12.11 -6.25 -5.82
C ALA A 54 -11.03 -5.19 -5.50
N ILE A 55 -11.27 -4.31 -4.52
CA ILE A 55 -10.29 -3.31 -4.07
C ILE A 55 -9.10 -4.02 -3.41
N GLU A 56 -9.32 -5.00 -2.55
CA GLU A 56 -8.26 -5.78 -1.92
C GLU A 56 -7.40 -6.49 -2.98
N ALA A 57 -8.05 -7.16 -3.94
CA ALA A 57 -7.35 -7.82 -5.03
C ALA A 57 -6.54 -6.83 -5.88
N GLN A 58 -7.08 -5.63 -6.13
CA GLN A 58 -6.38 -4.58 -6.85
C GLN A 58 -5.14 -4.11 -6.08
N ILE A 59 -5.26 -3.84 -4.78
CA ILE A 59 -4.13 -3.41 -3.94
C ILE A 59 -3.05 -4.49 -3.90
N CYS A 60 -3.42 -5.75 -3.71
CA CYS A 60 -2.47 -6.86 -3.71
C CYS A 60 -1.72 -6.97 -5.05
N ASN A 61 -2.45 -6.83 -6.17
CA ASN A 61 -1.86 -6.85 -7.51
C ASN A 61 -0.90 -5.67 -7.71
N ASP A 62 -1.31 -4.45 -7.33
CA ASP A 62 -0.48 -3.24 -7.47
C ASP A 62 0.82 -3.35 -6.66
N VAL A 63 0.76 -3.91 -5.45
CA VAL A 63 1.94 -4.20 -4.62
C VAL A 63 2.83 -5.25 -5.29
N GLU A 64 2.25 -6.35 -5.77
CA GLU A 64 3.01 -7.41 -6.43
C GLU A 64 3.70 -6.92 -7.70
N VAL A 65 3.00 -6.16 -8.54
CA VAL A 65 3.54 -5.55 -9.75
C VAL A 65 4.68 -4.60 -9.39
N THR A 66 4.48 -3.70 -8.43
CA THR A 66 5.50 -2.73 -8.01
C THR A 66 6.76 -3.44 -7.48
N LEU A 67 6.60 -4.40 -6.57
CA LEU A 67 7.73 -5.18 -6.06
C LEU A 67 8.41 -5.97 -7.18
N SER A 68 7.66 -6.58 -8.09
CA SER A 68 8.22 -7.30 -9.23
C SER A 68 9.05 -6.39 -10.13
N SER A 69 8.55 -5.18 -10.43
CA SER A 69 9.28 -4.18 -11.23
C SER A 69 10.57 -3.72 -10.55
N ILE A 70 10.54 -3.42 -9.25
CA ILE A 70 11.76 -3.07 -8.50
C ILE A 70 12.76 -4.23 -8.54
N ARG A 71 12.30 -5.46 -8.30
CA ARG A 71 13.13 -6.66 -8.35
C ARG A 71 13.78 -6.86 -9.71
N GLN A 72 13.01 -6.69 -10.79
CA GLN A 72 13.49 -6.83 -12.15
C GLN A 72 14.54 -5.77 -12.45
N PHE A 73 14.27 -4.51 -12.09
CA PHE A 73 15.21 -3.41 -12.25
C PHE A 73 16.56 -3.70 -11.58
N TYR A 74 16.57 -4.05 -10.28
CA TYR A 74 17.82 -4.32 -9.57
C TYR A 74 18.56 -5.56 -10.09
N ARG A 75 17.83 -6.54 -10.64
CA ARG A 75 18.44 -7.69 -11.31
C ARG A 75 19.13 -7.28 -12.61
N GLU A 76 18.51 -6.42 -13.41
CA GLU A 76 19.06 -5.95 -14.69
C GLU A 76 20.33 -5.12 -14.48
N ILE A 77 20.33 -4.20 -13.50
CA ILE A 77 21.51 -3.36 -13.24
C ILE A 77 22.68 -4.14 -12.59
N SER A 78 22.47 -5.37 -12.10
CA SER A 78 23.53 -6.16 -11.45
C SER A 78 24.71 -6.48 -12.39
N THR A 79 24.42 -6.52 -13.69
CA THR A 79 25.37 -6.74 -14.79
C THR A 79 25.80 -5.46 -15.50
N ASP A 80 25.32 -4.29 -15.05
CA ASP A 80 25.68 -3.00 -15.63
C ASP A 80 27.16 -2.66 -15.38
N ASP A 81 27.76 -1.90 -16.29
CA ASP A 81 29.16 -1.47 -16.20
C ASP A 81 29.42 -0.61 -14.96
N GLN A 82 28.50 0.29 -14.61
CA GLN A 82 28.63 1.15 -13.42
C GLN A 82 28.50 0.33 -12.13
N MET A 83 27.65 -0.69 -12.13
CA MET A 83 27.57 -1.63 -11.01
C MET A 83 28.86 -2.46 -10.89
N SER A 84 29.46 -2.85 -12.02
CA SER A 84 30.74 -3.55 -12.03
C SER A 84 31.87 -2.67 -11.51
N TRP A 85 31.92 -1.40 -11.92
CA TRP A 85 32.82 -0.39 -11.38
C TRP A 85 32.66 -0.21 -9.86
N LEU A 86 31.42 -0.13 -9.35
CA LEU A 86 31.16 -0.04 -7.91
C LEU A 86 31.70 -1.25 -7.12
N LYS A 87 31.56 -2.46 -7.67
CA LYS A 87 32.06 -3.71 -7.06
C LYS A 87 33.59 -3.75 -7.00
N GLU A 88 34.25 -3.31 -8.06
CA GLU A 88 35.72 -3.39 -8.23
C GLU A 88 36.47 -2.23 -7.57
N THR A 89 35.79 -1.12 -7.29
CA THR A 89 36.39 0.07 -6.67
C THR A 89 36.90 -0.23 -5.24
N GLY A 90 38.22 -0.25 -5.10
CA GLY A 90 38.92 -0.67 -3.87
C GLY A 90 38.92 0.33 -2.71
N SER A 91 38.46 1.56 -2.92
CA SER A 91 38.36 2.57 -1.86
C SER A 91 37.36 3.66 -2.24
N ILE A 92 36.92 4.48 -1.28
CA ILE A 92 35.91 5.52 -1.53
C ILE A 92 36.36 6.44 -2.69
N PRO A 93 35.61 6.50 -3.81
CA PRO A 93 36.04 7.18 -5.03
C PRO A 93 35.77 8.70 -5.00
N TYR A 94 36.35 9.43 -4.03
CA TYR A 94 36.12 10.87 -3.87
C TYR A 94 36.51 11.71 -5.09
N SER A 95 37.49 11.27 -5.87
CA SER A 95 37.99 11.99 -7.04
C SER A 95 37.28 11.65 -8.34
N ASP A 96 36.48 10.57 -8.38
CA ASP A 96 35.89 10.03 -9.60
C ASP A 96 34.41 10.42 -9.73
N TYR A 97 34.18 11.73 -9.80
CA TYR A 97 32.83 12.31 -9.76
C TYR A 97 31.92 11.86 -10.91
N SER A 98 32.48 11.60 -12.10
CA SER A 98 31.68 11.19 -13.26
C SER A 98 31.06 9.81 -13.03
N ASN A 99 31.90 8.82 -12.76
CA ASN A 99 31.46 7.45 -12.48
C ASN A 99 30.57 7.39 -11.24
N LEU A 100 30.89 8.18 -10.20
CA LEU A 100 30.07 8.26 -9.01
C LEU A 100 28.66 8.83 -9.29
N ASN A 101 28.55 9.85 -10.13
CA ASN A 101 27.26 10.42 -10.50
C ASN A 101 26.45 9.44 -11.36
N GLU A 102 27.09 8.75 -12.30
CA GLU A 102 26.46 7.71 -13.12
C GLU A 102 25.96 6.54 -12.26
N ALA A 103 26.79 6.03 -11.36
CA ALA A 103 26.44 4.98 -10.42
C ALA A 103 25.29 5.38 -9.48
N GLN A 104 25.27 6.63 -8.98
CA GLN A 104 24.16 7.13 -8.16
C GLN A 104 22.85 7.23 -8.96
N ASN A 105 22.91 7.68 -10.21
CA ASN A 105 21.73 7.72 -11.08
C ASN A 105 21.24 6.30 -11.40
N LEU A 106 22.15 5.34 -11.59
CA LEU A 106 21.81 3.93 -11.74
C LEU A 106 21.14 3.37 -10.49
N LEU A 107 21.68 3.62 -9.29
CA LEU A 107 21.10 3.11 -8.04
C LEU A 107 19.75 3.77 -7.67
N LYS A 108 19.59 5.07 -7.99
CA LYS A 108 18.30 5.76 -7.83
C LYS A 108 17.22 5.10 -8.68
N GLY A 109 17.61 4.67 -9.88
CA GLY A 109 16.73 4.02 -10.83
C GLY A 109 15.87 5.00 -11.63
N PRO A 110 14.99 4.45 -12.48
CA PRO A 110 14.13 5.23 -13.36
C PRO A 110 13.06 6.00 -12.59
N THR A 111 12.57 7.09 -13.18
CA THR A 111 11.62 8.02 -12.54
C THR A 111 10.34 7.36 -12.03
N TYR A 112 9.87 6.27 -12.63
CA TYR A 112 8.67 5.57 -12.14
C TYR A 112 8.87 4.87 -10.79
N LEU A 113 10.12 4.67 -10.36
CA LEU A 113 10.45 4.11 -9.04
C LEU A 113 10.60 5.19 -7.96
N ASP A 114 10.69 6.48 -8.32
CA ASP A 114 10.93 7.58 -7.37
C ASP A 114 9.82 7.66 -6.29
N GLU A 115 8.58 7.27 -6.62
CA GLU A 115 7.45 7.27 -5.68
C GLU A 115 7.49 6.09 -4.70
N TYR A 116 8.23 5.02 -5.02
CA TYR A 116 8.25 3.77 -4.25
C TYR A 116 9.57 3.54 -3.51
N VAL A 117 10.69 4.08 -4.02
CA VAL A 117 12.03 3.90 -3.46
C VAL A 117 12.49 5.21 -2.82
N GLY A 118 12.27 5.33 -1.51
CA GLY A 118 12.64 6.55 -0.77
C GLY A 118 14.15 6.71 -0.53
N SER A 119 14.91 5.61 -0.47
CA SER A 119 16.36 5.63 -0.27
C SER A 119 16.99 4.36 -0.83
N TYR A 120 18.26 4.47 -1.23
CA TYR A 120 19.07 3.34 -1.70
C TYR A 120 20.42 3.33 -0.99
N ALA A 121 21.02 2.15 -0.89
CA ALA A 121 22.40 2.00 -0.45
C ALA A 121 23.11 0.88 -1.21
N PHE A 122 24.35 1.15 -1.59
CA PHE A 122 25.31 0.17 -2.04
C PHE A 122 26.35 -0.05 -0.94
N ILE A 123 26.55 -1.30 -0.52
CA ILE A 123 27.46 -1.68 0.54
C ILE A 123 28.56 -2.56 -0.07
N ASN A 124 29.77 -2.03 -0.18
CA ASN A 124 30.93 -2.81 -0.58
C ASN A 124 31.59 -3.42 0.67
N ILE A 125 31.15 -4.63 1.02
CA ILE A 125 31.63 -5.36 2.21
C ILE A 125 33.13 -5.67 2.10
N MET A 126 33.60 -6.02 0.89
CA MET A 126 34.99 -6.43 0.66
C MET A 126 35.97 -5.26 0.80
N GLN A 127 35.54 -4.05 0.45
CA GLN A 127 36.38 -2.84 0.41
C GLN A 127 36.07 -1.83 1.53
N ASP A 128 35.21 -2.20 2.49
CA ASP A 128 34.85 -1.40 3.68
C ASP A 128 34.28 0.00 3.37
N TRP A 129 33.32 0.10 2.44
CA TRP A 129 32.66 1.38 2.18
C TRP A 129 31.21 1.26 1.74
N VAL A 130 30.47 2.35 1.93
CA VAL A 130 29.04 2.47 1.63
C VAL A 130 28.80 3.71 0.79
N LEU A 131 27.92 3.60 -0.19
CA LEU A 131 27.33 4.69 -0.95
C LEU A 131 25.83 4.73 -0.71
N THR A 132 25.31 5.87 -0.29
CA THR A 132 23.88 6.11 -0.07
C THR A 132 23.43 7.36 -0.83
N ASN A 133 22.12 7.59 -0.89
CA ASN A 133 21.55 8.86 -1.32
C ASN A 133 22.07 10.09 -0.55
N ASN A 134 22.58 9.91 0.67
CA ASN A 134 23.07 10.97 1.55
C ASN A 134 24.59 11.10 1.58
N GLY A 135 25.31 10.27 0.82
CA GLY A 135 26.77 10.35 0.68
C GLY A 135 27.49 9.02 0.93
N MET A 136 28.81 9.13 1.04
CA MET A 136 29.73 7.99 1.13
C MET A 136 30.54 8.01 2.41
N TYR A 137 30.77 6.83 2.99
CA TYR A 137 31.55 6.66 4.21
C TYR A 137 32.09 5.23 4.32
N ARG A 138 33.05 5.01 5.22
CA ARG A 138 33.56 3.66 5.51
C ARG A 138 32.51 2.85 6.26
N LEU A 139 32.34 1.59 5.90
CA LEU A 139 31.39 0.70 6.58
C LEU A 139 31.75 0.55 8.08
N SER A 140 33.04 0.48 8.38
CA SER A 140 33.60 0.50 9.73
C SER A 140 33.28 1.75 10.56
N GLU A 141 32.98 2.88 9.90
CA GLU A 141 32.62 4.15 10.55
C GLU A 141 31.11 4.37 10.67
N ALA A 142 30.28 3.39 10.29
CA ALA A 142 28.84 3.44 10.46
C ALA A 142 28.47 3.60 11.94
N ARG A 143 27.70 4.64 12.29
CA ARG A 143 27.34 4.88 13.71
C ARG A 143 26.42 3.80 14.27
N ASN A 144 25.56 3.23 13.43
CA ASN A 144 24.66 2.13 13.79
C ASN A 144 25.23 0.77 13.36
N LYS A 145 26.53 0.55 13.58
CA LYS A 145 27.24 -0.65 13.14
C LYS A 145 26.57 -1.96 13.56
N GLU A 146 26.09 -2.07 14.80
CA GLU A 146 25.41 -3.28 15.30
C GLU A 146 24.17 -3.63 14.46
N GLN A 147 23.38 -2.62 14.08
CA GLN A 147 22.20 -2.82 13.24
C GLN A 147 22.57 -3.20 11.81
N VAL A 148 23.62 -2.59 11.26
CA VAL A 148 24.12 -2.92 9.92
C VAL A 148 24.70 -4.33 9.89
N ASP A 149 25.48 -4.72 10.89
CA ASP A 149 26.05 -6.06 11.00
C ASP A 149 24.94 -7.12 11.14
N ALA A 150 23.89 -6.86 11.92
CA ALA A 150 22.73 -7.73 12.04
C ALA A 150 21.95 -7.86 10.71
N LEU A 151 21.80 -6.77 9.95
CA LEU A 151 21.21 -6.79 8.62
C LEU A 151 22.03 -7.68 7.67
N LEU A 152 23.36 -7.53 7.67
CA LEU A 152 24.26 -8.31 6.82
C LEU A 152 24.26 -9.80 7.21
N GLU A 153 24.19 -10.13 8.50
CA GLU A 153 24.08 -11.51 8.97
C GLU A 153 22.75 -12.14 8.55
N LYS A 154 21.64 -11.39 8.66
CA LYS A 154 20.33 -11.83 8.19
C LYS A 154 20.31 -12.00 6.67
N ALA A 155 20.91 -11.06 5.93
CA ALA A 155 21.07 -11.15 4.48
C ALA A 155 21.86 -12.39 4.04
N ALA A 156 22.93 -12.73 4.75
CA ALA A 156 23.77 -13.90 4.45
C ALA A 156 23.04 -15.24 4.62
N GLN A 157 21.93 -15.28 5.37
CA GLN A 157 21.11 -16.48 5.53
C GLN A 157 20.24 -16.78 4.29
N PHE A 158 20.02 -15.80 3.41
CA PHE A 158 19.22 -15.99 2.21
C PHE A 158 20.10 -16.51 1.05
N PRO A 159 19.78 -17.68 0.47
CA PRO A 159 20.53 -18.22 -0.67
C PRO A 159 20.27 -17.46 -1.98
N SER A 160 19.21 -16.66 -2.03
CA SER A 160 18.85 -15.84 -3.18
C SER A 160 19.65 -14.54 -3.21
N THR A 161 20.15 -14.17 -4.39
CA THR A 161 20.83 -12.88 -4.64
C THR A 161 19.93 -11.65 -4.52
N LEU A 162 18.61 -11.84 -4.41
CA LEU A 162 17.65 -10.76 -4.22
C LEU A 162 16.47 -11.26 -3.38
N PHE A 163 16.21 -10.57 -2.26
CA PHE A 163 15.16 -10.89 -1.31
C PHE A 163 14.51 -9.62 -0.78
N TRP A 164 13.35 -9.76 -0.14
CA TRP A 164 12.65 -8.68 0.56
C TRP A 164 12.75 -8.92 2.06
N MET A 165 13.02 -7.87 2.83
CA MET A 165 12.85 -7.90 4.28
C MET A 165 11.64 -7.04 4.65
N ASN A 166 10.71 -7.64 5.40
CA ASN A 166 9.55 -6.92 5.90
C ASN A 166 9.86 -6.34 7.28
N ASN A 167 10.16 -5.05 7.30
CA ASN A 167 10.49 -4.30 8.52
C ASN A 167 9.41 -3.25 8.84
N VAL A 168 8.16 -3.41 8.36
CA VAL A 168 7.04 -2.46 8.61
C VAL A 168 6.78 -2.21 10.10
N GLY A 169 7.13 -3.18 10.97
CA GLY A 169 7.03 -3.05 12.43
C GLY A 169 8.29 -2.50 13.11
N GLU A 170 9.41 -2.36 12.40
CA GLU A 170 10.65 -1.84 12.95
C GLU A 170 10.60 -0.31 12.97
N LYS A 171 10.84 0.28 14.13
CA LYS A 171 10.94 1.73 14.22
C LYS A 171 12.22 2.16 13.54
N SER A 172 12.12 3.05 12.56
CA SER A 172 13.29 3.79 12.09
C SER A 172 13.97 4.41 13.30
N ALA A 173 15.29 4.23 13.38
CA ALA A 173 16.11 4.90 14.38
C ALA A 173 16.05 6.43 14.22
N TYR A 174 15.42 6.94 13.16
CA TYR A 174 15.37 8.34 12.78
C TYR A 174 13.92 8.85 12.72
N VAL A 175 13.45 9.43 13.82
CA VAL A 175 12.09 9.99 13.95
C VAL A 175 11.80 11.13 12.96
N ASN A 176 12.84 11.79 12.42
CA ASN A 176 12.71 12.90 11.47
C ASN A 176 13.49 12.69 10.14
N GLY A 177 14.00 11.48 9.85
CA GLY A 177 14.85 11.21 8.68
C GLY A 177 16.36 11.25 8.98
N ILE A 178 17.16 10.78 8.02
CA ILE A 178 18.62 10.64 8.15
C ILE A 178 19.30 12.02 8.07
N TYR A 179 19.33 12.77 9.18
CA TYR A 179 20.08 14.04 9.27
C TYR A 179 21.54 13.88 9.65
N GLN A 180 21.94 12.68 10.07
CA GLN A 180 23.28 12.43 10.60
C GLN A 180 24.14 11.73 9.55
N SER A 181 25.36 12.24 9.37
CA SER A 181 26.37 11.63 8.50
C SER A 181 26.74 10.23 9.01
N LYS A 182 27.01 9.29 8.09
CA LYS A 182 27.53 7.94 8.39
C LYS A 182 26.54 7.01 9.10
N THR A 183 25.27 7.11 8.75
CA THR A 183 24.19 6.25 9.27
C THR A 183 23.42 5.64 8.11
N LEU A 184 23.17 4.32 8.18
CA LEU A 184 22.36 3.58 7.23
C LEU A 184 20.99 3.33 7.85
N ASP A 185 19.89 3.75 7.22
CA ASP A 185 18.56 3.38 7.74
C ASP A 185 18.24 1.94 7.36
N VAL A 186 18.38 1.03 8.33
CA VAL A 186 18.10 -0.40 8.15
C VAL A 186 16.60 -0.74 8.26
N SER A 187 15.76 0.20 8.73
CA SER A 187 14.34 -0.06 8.95
C SER A 187 13.52 -0.13 7.65
N GLY A 188 14.08 0.39 6.55
CA GLY A 188 13.46 0.39 5.23
C GLY A 188 13.96 -0.69 4.27
N PHE A 189 14.92 -1.54 4.68
CA PHE A 189 15.48 -2.61 3.85
C PHE A 189 14.77 -3.95 4.06
#